data_AF-A0A971RF25-F1
#
_entry.id   AF-A0A971RF25-F1
#
_cell.length_a   1.000
_cell.length_b   1.000
_cell.length_c   1.000
_cell.angle_alpha   90.00
_cell.angle_beta   90.00
_cell.angle_gamma   90.00
#
_symmetry.space_group_name_H-M   'P 1'
#
loop_
_entity.id
_entity.type
_entity.pdbx_description
1 polymer ?
#
loop_
_entity_poly.entity_id
_entity_poly.type
_entity_poly.pdbx_seq_one_letter_code
_entity_poly.pdbx_strand_id
1 'polypeptide(L)'
;IVYEIVKFMLPGLLPHERKYLTLLVPGAGVSFAAGVAFAVFVMMPGMIQFMQGFLTNVVENKWTLQNYVNFTTFVMFWMGILFEMPLVMFFLAKLGVVTARQLGAARRWAIIGSAVVAAVVTPSHDPVNMLVLMGPLVVLYELGIFLARFARPKEPEGSEGMIA
;
A
#
# COMPACT_ATOMS: atom_id res chain seq x y z
N ILE A 1 -3.38 15.66 -5.24
CA ILE A 1 -3.86 15.17 -3.92
C ILE A 1 -2.69 15.00 -2.94
N VAL A 2 -1.73 14.10 -3.18
CA VAL A 2 -0.59 13.89 -2.26
C VAL A 2 0.18 15.18 -1.94
N TYR A 3 0.47 16.00 -2.95
CA TYR A 3 1.10 17.32 -2.74
C TYR A 3 0.30 18.23 -1.78
N GLU A 4 -1.03 18.27 -1.92
CA GLU A 4 -1.90 19.09 -1.07
C GLU A 4 -1.97 18.53 0.36
N ILE A 5 -2.01 17.21 0.53
CA ILE A 5 -1.95 16.56 1.85
C ILE A 5 -0.63 16.89 2.55
N VAL A 6 0.49 16.78 1.83
CA VAL A 6 1.81 17.14 2.35
C VAL A 6 1.84 18.62 2.73
N LYS A 7 1.32 19.50 1.86
CA LYS A 7 1.26 20.94 2.11
C LYS A 7 0.42 21.30 3.33
N PHE A 8 -0.65 20.56 3.58
CA PHE A 8 -1.48 20.69 4.79
C PHE A 8 -0.75 20.24 6.06
N MET A 9 0.10 19.22 5.98
CA MET A 9 0.89 18.74 7.12
C MET A 9 2.10 19.64 7.44
N LEU A 10 2.73 20.26 6.43
CA LEU A 10 3.91 21.14 6.59
C LEU A 10 3.90 22.14 7.77
N PRO A 11 2.80 22.87 8.07
CA PRO A 11 2.79 23.82 9.19
C PRO A 11 3.01 23.16 10.56
N GLY A 12 2.66 21.89 10.73
CA GLY A 12 2.83 21.14 11.99
C GLY A 12 4.20 20.48 12.18
N LEU A 13 5.11 20.56 11.20
CA LEU A 13 6.40 19.86 11.22
C LEU A 13 7.60 20.76 11.46
N LEU A 14 8.64 20.17 12.08
CA LEU A 14 9.92 20.82 12.34
C LEU A 14 10.62 21.17 11.03
N PRO A 15 11.41 22.26 10.98
CA PRO A 15 12.05 22.74 9.75
C PRO A 15 12.89 21.69 9.02
N HIS A 16 13.51 20.77 9.76
CA HIS A 16 14.33 19.69 9.20
C HIS A 16 13.52 18.50 8.67
N GLU A 17 12.26 18.36 9.07
CA GLU A 17 11.34 17.30 8.60
C GLU A 17 10.67 17.68 7.28
N ARG A 18 10.52 18.99 7.02
CA ARG A 18 9.94 19.54 5.79
C ARG A 18 10.64 19.04 4.53
N LYS A 19 11.98 18.91 4.56
CA LYS A 19 12.77 18.41 3.43
C LYS A 19 12.48 16.94 3.10
N TYR A 20 12.15 16.13 4.11
CA TYR A 20 11.79 14.75 3.87
C TYR A 20 10.38 14.66 3.27
N LEU A 21 9.42 15.43 3.80
CA LEU A 21 8.06 15.50 3.27
C LEU A 21 8.00 15.99 1.82
N THR A 22 8.86 16.93 1.42
CA THR A 22 8.91 17.36 0.01
C THR A 22 9.50 16.29 -0.91
N LEU A 23 10.38 15.42 -0.40
CA LEU A 23 10.89 14.26 -1.13
C LEU A 23 9.87 13.10 -1.21
N LEU A 24 8.90 13.04 -0.29
CA LEU A 24 7.78 12.09 -0.33
C LEU A 24 6.97 12.26 -1.61
N VAL A 25 6.68 13.49 -2.04
CA VAL A 25 5.77 13.76 -3.17
C VAL A 25 6.19 13.08 -4.47
N PRO A 26 7.44 13.23 -4.97
CA PRO A 26 7.87 12.48 -6.15
C PRO A 26 7.95 10.98 -5.88
N GLY A 27 8.33 10.55 -4.66
CA GLY A 27 8.35 9.14 -4.27
C GLY A 27 6.97 8.48 -4.34
N ALA A 28 5.93 9.18 -3.90
CA ALA A 28 4.54 8.75 -3.97
C ALA A 28 4.07 8.65 -5.42
N GLY A 29 4.38 9.66 -6.25
CA GLY A 29 4.09 9.59 -7.68
C GLY A 29 4.70 8.36 -8.37
N VAL A 30 5.94 8.03 -8.04
CA VAL A 30 6.61 6.81 -8.54
C VAL A 30 5.96 5.54 -7.98
N SER A 31 5.66 5.51 -6.69
CA SER A 31 5.05 4.34 -6.04
C SER A 31 3.65 4.05 -6.61
N PHE A 32 2.84 5.09 -6.78
CA PHE A 32 1.52 5.00 -7.39
C PHE A 32 1.60 4.48 -8.84
N ALA A 33 2.51 5.04 -9.65
CA ALA A 33 2.72 4.58 -11.02
C ALA A 33 3.17 3.12 -11.07
N ALA A 34 4.06 2.71 -10.15
CA ALA A 34 4.47 1.32 -10.00
C ALA A 34 3.31 0.40 -9.60
N GLY A 35 2.41 0.85 -8.71
CA GLY A 35 1.22 0.11 -8.32
C GLY A 35 0.22 -0.07 -9.46
N VAL A 36 0.00 0.98 -10.26
CA VAL A 36 -0.82 0.89 -11.48
C VAL A 36 -0.19 -0.06 -12.49
N ALA A 37 1.12 0.03 -12.72
CA ALA A 37 1.82 -0.89 -13.62
C ALA A 37 1.72 -2.35 -13.13
N PHE A 38 1.90 -2.58 -11.84
CA PHE A 38 1.77 -3.91 -11.24
C PHE A 38 0.35 -4.48 -11.39
N ALA A 39 -0.68 -3.64 -11.19
CA ALA A 39 -2.06 -4.05 -11.40
C ALA A 39 -2.29 -4.56 -12.83
N VAL A 40 -1.83 -3.80 -13.83
CA VAL A 40 -2.05 -4.12 -15.26
C VAL A 40 -1.24 -5.32 -15.72
N PHE A 41 0.05 -5.36 -15.40
CA PHE A 41 0.97 -6.32 -16.00
C PHE A 41 1.10 -7.61 -15.20
N VAL A 42 0.77 -7.60 -13.90
CA VAL A 42 0.96 -8.77 -13.03
C VAL A 42 -0.37 -9.29 -12.50
N MET A 43 -1.20 -8.43 -11.90
CA MET A 43 -2.43 -8.88 -11.26
C MET A 43 -3.54 -9.22 -12.25
N MET A 44 -3.81 -8.34 -13.21
CA MET A 44 -4.89 -8.54 -14.18
C MET A 44 -4.74 -9.86 -14.97
N PRO A 45 -3.56 -10.24 -15.49
CA PRO A 45 -3.39 -11.54 -16.13
C PRO A 45 -3.70 -12.71 -15.19
N GLY A 46 -3.25 -12.64 -13.94
CA GLY A 46 -3.51 -13.67 -12.93
C GLY A 46 -5.01 -13.81 -12.61
N MET A 47 -5.71 -12.70 -12.43
CA MET A 47 -7.16 -12.68 -12.17
C MET A 47 -7.95 -13.22 -13.37
N ILE A 48 -7.65 -12.76 -14.59
CA ILE A 48 -8.37 -13.18 -15.80
C ILE A 48 -8.12 -14.67 -16.07
N GLN A 49 -6.87 -15.13 -15.98
CA GLN A 49 -6.51 -16.52 -16.20
C GLN A 49 -7.24 -17.44 -15.21
N PHE A 50 -7.31 -17.03 -13.94
CA PHE A 50 -8.10 -17.74 -12.95
C PHE A 50 -9.58 -17.76 -13.31
N MET A 51 -10.18 -16.61 -13.64
CA MET A 51 -11.61 -16.52 -13.95
C MET A 51 -12.03 -17.22 -15.26
N GLN A 52 -11.11 -17.42 -16.19
CA GLN A 52 -11.35 -18.23 -17.39
C GLN A 52 -11.20 -19.74 -17.11
N GLY A 53 -10.28 -20.12 -16.21
CA GLY A 53 -10.10 -21.52 -15.81
C GLY A 53 -11.17 -22.02 -14.82
N PHE A 54 -11.74 -21.12 -14.01
CA PHE A 54 -12.75 -21.44 -13.01
C PHE A 54 -14.16 -21.38 -13.63
N LEU A 55 -14.93 -22.48 -13.55
CA LEU A 55 -16.33 -22.60 -13.99
C LEU A 55 -16.62 -22.70 -15.50
N THR A 56 -15.64 -22.99 -16.35
CA THR A 56 -15.86 -23.24 -17.80
C THR A 56 -16.94 -24.30 -18.09
N ASN A 57 -17.19 -25.21 -17.16
CA ASN A 57 -18.18 -26.28 -17.28
C ASN A 57 -19.54 -26.00 -16.63
N VAL A 58 -19.72 -24.85 -15.95
CA VAL A 58 -20.93 -24.59 -15.13
C VAL A 58 -21.60 -23.24 -15.45
N VAL A 59 -20.84 -22.21 -15.85
CA VAL A 59 -21.38 -20.87 -16.16
C VAL A 59 -20.64 -20.27 -17.35
N GLU A 60 -21.36 -19.88 -18.41
CA GLU A 60 -20.80 -19.06 -19.49
C GLU A 60 -20.38 -17.69 -18.92
N ASN A 61 -19.07 -17.46 -18.78
CA ASN A 61 -18.53 -16.22 -18.27
C ASN A 61 -18.61 -15.11 -19.34
N LYS A 62 -19.77 -14.44 -19.46
CA LYS A 62 -19.98 -13.34 -20.42
C LYS A 62 -19.42 -12.04 -19.87
N TRP A 63 -18.12 -11.81 -20.08
CA TRP A 63 -17.52 -10.50 -19.84
C TRP A 63 -18.01 -9.50 -20.88
N THR A 64 -18.68 -8.45 -20.43
CA THR A 64 -18.89 -7.26 -21.25
C THR A 64 -17.63 -6.39 -21.21
N LEU A 65 -17.35 -5.66 -22.28
CA LEU A 65 -16.23 -4.71 -22.30
C LEU A 65 -16.36 -3.68 -21.16
N GLN A 66 -17.59 -3.27 -20.84
CA GLN A 66 -17.87 -2.36 -19.74
C GLN A 66 -17.46 -2.95 -18.39
N ASN A 67 -17.81 -4.21 -18.10
CA ASN A 67 -17.41 -4.87 -16.86
C ASN A 67 -15.89 -5.03 -16.77
N TYR A 68 -15.24 -5.36 -17.89
CA TYR A 68 -13.79 -5.45 -17.96
C TYR A 68 -13.10 -4.13 -17.63
N VAL A 69 -13.51 -3.04 -18.29
CA VAL A 69 -12.93 -1.71 -18.05
C VAL A 69 -13.19 -1.26 -16.62
N ASN A 70 -14.42 -1.39 -16.12
CA ASN A 70 -14.77 -1.00 -14.76
C ASN A 70 -13.94 -1.76 -13.71
N PHE A 71 -13.85 -3.09 -13.84
CA PHE A 71 -13.05 -3.91 -12.94
C PHE A 71 -11.58 -3.52 -12.98
N THR A 72 -11.02 -3.38 -14.20
CA THR A 72 -9.61 -3.03 -14.40
C THR A 72 -9.30 -1.66 -13.79
N THR A 73 -10.11 -0.64 -14.07
CA THR A 73 -9.92 0.71 -13.52
C THR A 73 -10.04 0.71 -11.99
N PHE A 74 -10.97 -0.07 -11.43
CA PHE A 74 -11.14 -0.19 -9.98
C PHE A 74 -9.92 -0.83 -9.32
N VAL A 75 -9.40 -1.93 -9.88
CA VAL A 75 -8.18 -2.58 -9.38
C VAL A 75 -6.96 -1.67 -9.53
N MET A 76 -6.78 -0.99 -10.67
CA MET A 76 -5.69 -0.03 -10.86
C MET A 76 -5.70 1.08 -9.80
N PHE A 77 -6.89 1.63 -9.52
CA PHE A 77 -7.04 2.69 -8.53
C PHE A 77 -6.64 2.23 -7.13
N TRP A 78 -7.19 1.11 -6.67
CA TRP A 78 -6.89 0.58 -5.33
C TRP A 78 -5.44 0.14 -5.21
N MET A 79 -4.89 -0.52 -6.23
CA MET A 79 -3.50 -0.95 -6.20
C MET A 79 -2.52 0.22 -6.21
N GLY A 80 -2.81 1.28 -6.96
CA GLY A 80 -2.03 2.52 -6.89
C GLY A 80 -1.98 3.08 -5.47
N ILE A 81 -3.11 3.14 -4.78
CA ILE A 81 -3.18 3.61 -3.38
C ILE A 81 -2.44 2.65 -2.43
N LEU A 82 -2.62 1.35 -2.59
CA LEU A 82 -2.02 0.35 -1.69
C LEU A 82 -0.49 0.30 -1.84
N PHE A 83 0.04 0.64 -3.01
CA PHE A 83 1.47 0.81 -3.22
C PHE A 83 2.07 2.02 -2.50
N GLU A 84 1.26 2.92 -1.94
CA GLU A 84 1.77 3.99 -1.06
C GLU A 84 2.13 3.47 0.33
N MET A 85 1.60 2.30 0.74
CA MET A 85 1.79 1.74 2.08
C MET A 85 3.27 1.63 2.51
N PRO A 86 4.20 1.07 1.69
CA PRO A 86 5.59 0.94 2.10
C PRO A 86 6.26 2.30 2.29
N LEU A 87 5.92 3.27 1.45
CA LEU A 87 6.43 4.64 1.52
C LEU A 87 5.93 5.32 2.80
N VAL A 88 4.62 5.24 3.08
CA VAL A 88 4.03 5.79 4.30
C VAL A 88 4.66 5.16 5.55
N MET A 89 4.82 3.84 5.59
CA MET A 89 5.47 3.14 6.72
C MET A 89 6.92 3.59 6.93
N PHE A 90 7.69 3.75 5.86
CA PHE A 90 9.05 4.27 5.92
C PHE A 90 9.10 5.68 6.54
N PHE A 91 8.20 6.55 6.11
CA PHE A 91 8.14 7.92 6.60
C PHE A 91 7.71 8.00 8.06
N LEU A 92 6.69 7.25 8.46
CA LEU A 92 6.26 7.17 9.87
C LEU A 92 7.39 6.63 10.76
N ALA A 93 8.17 5.66 10.27
CA ALA A 93 9.32 5.14 10.99
C ALA A 93 10.45 6.18 11.10
N LYS A 94 10.67 6.97 10.05
CA LYS A 94 11.67 8.03 10.03
C LYS A 94 11.33 9.20 10.96
N LEU A 95 10.04 9.49 11.14
CA LEU A 95 9.54 10.47 12.10
C LEU A 95 9.51 9.92 13.55
N GLY A 96 9.84 8.64 13.76
CA GLY A 96 9.79 8.01 15.09
C GLY A 96 8.37 7.70 15.59
N VAL A 97 7.34 7.87 14.77
CA VAL A 97 5.93 7.58 15.12
C VAL A 97 5.70 6.08 15.31
N VAL A 98 6.38 5.27 14.50
CA VAL A 98 6.33 3.80 14.58
C VAL A 98 7.74 3.22 14.49
N THR A 99 7.93 2.03 15.03
CA THR A 99 9.19 1.29 14.90
C THR A 99 9.00 0.05 14.03
N ALA A 100 10.05 -0.40 13.34
CA ALA A 100 10.02 -1.67 12.60
C ALA A 100 9.65 -2.86 13.49
N ARG A 101 9.94 -2.79 14.80
CA ARG A 101 9.54 -3.80 15.79
C ARG A 101 8.03 -3.79 16.04
N GLN A 102 7.42 -2.62 16.20
CA GLN A 102 5.96 -2.48 16.35
C GLN A 102 5.22 -2.96 15.11
N LEU A 103 5.69 -2.57 13.92
CA LEU A 103 5.13 -3.04 12.65
C LEU A 103 5.31 -4.57 12.50
N GLY A 104 6.47 -5.10 12.88
CA GLY A 104 6.71 -6.54 12.90
C GLY A 104 5.77 -7.31 13.84
N ALA A 105 5.46 -6.76 15.02
CA ALA A 105 4.51 -7.38 15.95
C ALA A 105 3.06 -7.33 15.43
N ALA A 106 2.74 -6.35 14.58
CA ALA A 106 1.41 -6.15 14.00
C ALA A 106 1.14 -6.99 12.73
N ARG A 107 2.05 -7.89 12.31
CA ARG A 107 1.88 -8.75 11.11
C ARG A 107 0.54 -9.46 11.03
N ARG A 108 0.07 -10.04 12.14
CA ARG A 108 -1.24 -10.72 12.18
C ARG A 108 -2.39 -9.79 11.80
N TRP A 109 -2.32 -8.53 12.23
CA TRP A 109 -3.32 -7.51 11.91
C TRP A 109 -3.19 -7.04 10.47
N ALA A 110 -1.97 -6.97 9.93
CA ALA A 110 -1.75 -6.67 8.53
C ALA A 110 -2.32 -7.76 7.61
N ILE A 111 -2.18 -9.05 7.97
CA ILE A 111 -2.78 -10.15 7.21
C ILE A 111 -4.32 -10.04 7.22
N ILE A 112 -4.91 -9.81 8.39
CA ILE A 112 -6.37 -9.61 8.51
C ILE A 112 -6.82 -8.39 7.70
N GLY A 113 -6.10 -7.26 7.82
CA GLY A 113 -6.38 -6.05 7.06
C GLY A 113 -6.25 -6.26 5.56
N SER A 114 -5.26 -7.05 5.11
CA SER A 114 -5.08 -7.42 3.71
C SER A 114 -6.28 -8.23 3.19
N ALA A 115 -6.82 -9.14 4.01
CA ALA A 115 -8.02 -9.89 3.67
C ALA A 115 -9.26 -8.97 3.53
N VAL A 116 -9.42 -8.02 4.45
CA VAL A 116 -10.53 -7.03 4.40
C VAL A 116 -10.42 -6.16 3.16
N VAL A 117 -9.22 -5.65 2.86
CA VAL A 117 -8.98 -4.86 1.65
C VAL A 117 -9.23 -5.69 0.41
N ALA A 118 -8.72 -6.92 0.34
CA ALA A 118 -8.98 -7.81 -0.79
C ALA A 118 -10.48 -8.06 -0.98
N ALA A 119 -11.25 -8.21 0.11
CA ALA A 119 -12.69 -8.38 0.05
C ALA A 119 -13.42 -7.14 -0.51
N VAL A 120 -13.00 -5.94 -0.14
CA VAL A 120 -13.57 -4.69 -0.66
C VAL A 120 -13.18 -4.46 -2.13
N VAL A 121 -11.96 -4.84 -2.52
CA VAL A 121 -11.44 -4.64 -3.87
C VAL A 121 -12.00 -5.68 -4.86
N THR A 122 -12.39 -6.87 -4.41
CA THR A 122 -12.87 -7.97 -5.27
C THR A 122 -14.40 -7.91 -5.42
N PRO A 123 -14.95 -7.56 -6.60
CA PRO A 123 -16.41 -7.45 -6.77
C PRO A 123 -17.13 -8.80 -6.65
N SER A 124 -16.48 -9.87 -7.11
CA SER A 124 -17.02 -11.24 -7.13
C SER A 124 -16.97 -11.94 -5.77
N HIS A 125 -16.26 -11.37 -4.79
CA HIS A 125 -16.07 -11.93 -3.45
C HIS A 125 -15.63 -13.42 -3.44
N ASP A 126 -14.96 -13.88 -4.49
CA ASP A 126 -14.52 -15.27 -4.57
C ASP A 126 -13.19 -15.47 -3.81
N PRO A 127 -13.03 -16.58 -3.05
CA PRO A 127 -11.87 -16.77 -2.19
C PRO A 127 -10.53 -16.75 -2.92
N VAL A 128 -10.48 -17.17 -4.19
CA VAL A 128 -9.21 -17.28 -4.91
C VAL A 128 -8.74 -15.92 -5.42
N ASN A 129 -9.61 -15.12 -6.05
CA ASN A 129 -9.24 -13.75 -6.43
C ASN A 129 -8.88 -12.92 -5.20
N MET A 130 -9.57 -13.13 -4.07
CA MET A 130 -9.16 -12.51 -2.80
C MET A 130 -7.75 -12.90 -2.39
N LEU A 131 -7.36 -14.18 -2.49
CA LEU A 131 -6.00 -14.63 -2.17
C LEU A 131 -4.95 -14.06 -3.13
N VAL A 132 -5.28 -13.98 -4.43
CA VAL A 132 -4.42 -13.37 -5.47
C VAL A 132 -4.18 -11.89 -5.16
N LEU A 133 -5.18 -11.17 -4.64
CA LEU A 133 -5.05 -9.79 -4.16
C LEU A 133 -4.29 -9.70 -2.84
N MET A 134 -4.56 -10.61 -1.91
CA MET A 134 -3.98 -10.57 -0.56
C MET A 134 -2.47 -10.82 -0.57
N GLY A 135 -1.98 -11.67 -1.47
CA GLY A 135 -0.54 -11.96 -1.61
C GLY A 135 0.31 -10.69 -1.80
N PRO A 136 0.07 -9.89 -2.86
CA PRO A 136 0.73 -8.61 -3.07
C PRO A 136 0.63 -7.65 -1.87
N LEU A 137 -0.51 -7.58 -1.19
CA LEU A 137 -0.68 -6.67 -0.04
C LEU A 137 0.20 -7.06 1.14
N VAL A 138 0.30 -8.35 1.45
CA VAL A 138 1.21 -8.84 2.48
C VAL A 138 2.67 -8.56 2.10
N VAL A 139 3.02 -8.77 0.83
CA VAL A 139 4.38 -8.46 0.32
C VAL A 139 4.69 -6.96 0.44
N LEU A 140 3.76 -6.08 0.09
CA LEU A 140 3.92 -4.63 0.26
C LEU A 140 4.11 -4.26 1.73
N TYR A 141 3.35 -4.88 2.63
CA TYR A 141 3.50 -4.65 4.06
C TYR A 141 4.89 -5.08 4.58
N GLU A 142 5.37 -6.25 4.14
CA GLU A 142 6.72 -6.73 4.47
C GLU A 142 7.80 -5.81 3.92
N LEU A 143 7.63 -5.32 2.70
CA LEU A 143 8.52 -4.34 2.09
C LEU A 143 8.52 -3.03 2.90
N GLY A 144 7.36 -2.60 3.39
CA GLY A 144 7.23 -1.46 4.30
C GLY A 144 7.98 -1.67 5.62
N ILE A 145 7.88 -2.85 6.25
CA ILE A 145 8.66 -3.18 7.45
C ILE A 145 10.15 -3.14 7.15
N PHE A 146 10.56 -3.70 6.00
CA PHE A 146 11.95 -3.72 5.58
C PHE A 146 12.49 -2.29 5.42
N LEU A 147 11.79 -1.42 4.71
CA LEU A 147 12.16 0.00 4.57
C LEU A 147 12.21 0.69 5.93
N ALA A 148 11.24 0.44 6.82
CA ALA A 148 11.21 1.00 8.17
C ALA A 148 12.42 0.60 9.04
N ARG A 149 13.13 -0.50 8.74
CA ARG A 149 14.37 -0.85 9.43
C ARG A 149 15.54 0.04 9.05
N PHE A 150 15.56 0.56 7.83
CA PHE A 150 16.58 1.50 7.35
C PHE A 150 16.30 2.94 7.78
N ALA A 151 15.05 3.22 8.17
CA ALA A 151 14.71 4.47 8.82
C ALA A 151 15.33 4.46 10.23
N ARG A 152 16.51 5.10 10.39
CA ARG A 152 17.11 5.33 11.70
C ARG A 152 16.16 6.21 12.52
N PRO A 153 15.67 5.75 13.69
CA PRO A 153 14.95 6.62 14.61
C PRO A 153 15.92 7.71 15.06
N LYS A 154 15.52 8.98 14.94
CA LYS A 154 16.26 10.06 15.57
C LYS A 154 16.04 9.94 17.08
N GLU A 155 17.12 9.85 17.86
CA GLU A 155 17.03 9.94 19.32
C GLU A 155 16.29 11.23 19.71
N PRO A 156 15.39 11.18 20.70
CA PRO A 156 14.72 12.37 21.18
C PRO A 156 15.74 13.29 21.85
N GLU A 157 16.15 14.37 21.17
CA GLU A 157 16.90 15.51 21.75
C GLU A 157 16.01 16.25 22.77
N GLY A 158 15.78 15.64 23.93
CA GLY A 158 14.89 16.18 24.97
C GLY A 158 15.37 15.95 26.42
N SER A 159 16.56 15.41 26.64
CA SER A 159 17.08 15.09 27.98
C SER A 159 18.44 15.75 28.28
N GLU A 160 18.69 16.96 27.78
CA GLU A 160 19.89 17.76 28.15
C GLU A 160 19.54 18.99 29.01
N GLY A 161 18.27 19.19 29.39
CA GLY A 161 17.83 20.33 30.21
C GLY A 161 17.64 20.07 31.71
N MET A 162 17.90 18.85 32.21
CA MET A 162 17.60 18.48 33.61
C MET A 162 18.84 18.18 34.46
N ILE A 163 20.03 18.55 33.99
CA ILE A 163 21.26 18.48 34.76
C ILE A 163 21.96 19.84 34.67
N ALA A 164 21.30 20.85 35.25
CA ALA A 164 21.90 22.13 35.63
C ALA A 164 21.94 22.21 37.16
#